data_AF-A0A396JYS4-F1
#
_entry.id   AF-A0A396JYS4-F1
#
_cell.length_a   1.000
_cell.length_b   1.000
_cell.length_c   1.000
_cell.angle_alpha   90.00
_cell.angle_beta   90.00
_cell.angle_gamma   90.00
#
_symmetry.space_group_name_H-M   'P 1'
#
loop_
_entity.id
_entity.type
_entity.pdbx_description
1 polymer ?
#
loop_
_entity_poly.entity_id
_entity_poly.type
_entity_poly.pdbx_seq_one_letter_code
_entity_poly.pdbx_strand_id
1 'polypeptide(L)'
;MDWLGINFINRHNLFSHFACWSDVTAPRRFMKPFCLIWHTSIWRERNSRIFKNQTKTFDVLVDDVKALSWCWALSRLRIASCLFYEWCWNPRECLKRKR
;
A
#
# COMPACT_ATOMS: atom_id res chain seq x y z
N MET A 1 -6.23 -7.92 18.04
CA MET A 1 -5.25 -6.82 18.25
C MET A 1 -5.88 -5.45 18.00
N ASP A 2 -7.10 -5.38 17.45
CA ASP A 2 -7.82 -4.11 17.18
C ASP A 2 -8.13 -3.27 18.43
N TRP A 3 -8.11 -3.88 19.62
CA TRP A 3 -8.32 -3.17 20.89
C TRP A 3 -7.24 -2.12 21.19
N LEU A 4 -6.03 -2.25 20.62
CA LEU A 4 -4.96 -1.26 20.74
C LEU A 4 -4.99 -0.18 19.65
N GLY A 5 -5.86 -0.30 18.65
CA GLY A 5 -5.88 0.60 17.49
C GLY A 5 -4.64 0.49 16.58
N ILE A 6 -3.79 -0.51 16.81
CA ILE A 6 -2.55 -0.74 16.04
C ILE A 6 -2.84 -1.80 14.98
N ASN A 7 -2.87 -1.38 13.71
CA ASN A 7 -2.90 -2.31 12.58
C ASN A 7 -1.49 -2.85 12.35
N PHE A 8 -1.22 -4.06 12.82
CA PHE A 8 0.05 -4.74 12.60
C PHE A 8 0.06 -5.35 11.19
N ILE A 9 0.76 -4.71 10.24
CA ILE A 9 0.89 -5.23 8.89
C ILE A 9 2.12 -6.14 8.84
N ASN A 10 1.90 -7.44 8.68
CA ASN A 10 2.98 -8.38 8.47
C ASN A 10 3.68 -8.10 7.14
N ARG A 11 5.02 -8.10 7.14
CA ARG A 11 5.88 -7.72 6.01
C ARG A 11 5.57 -8.51 4.73
N HIS A 12 5.10 -9.76 4.87
CA HIS A 12 4.85 -10.68 3.75
C HIS A 12 3.37 -10.85 3.39
N ASN A 13 2.44 -10.19 4.06
CA ASN A 13 1.02 -10.41 3.81
C ASN A 13 0.39 -9.23 3.04
N LEU A 14 0.33 -9.42 1.72
CA LEU A 14 -0.32 -8.54 0.72
C LEU A 14 -1.73 -8.13 1.17
N PHE A 15 -2.50 -9.08 1.70
CA PHE A 15 -3.89 -8.86 2.08
C PHE A 15 -4.03 -7.98 3.30
N SER A 16 -3.08 -7.95 4.23
CA SER A 16 -3.11 -7.01 5.37
C SER A 16 -2.87 -5.56 4.93
N HIS A 17 -1.99 -5.33 3.95
CA HIS A 17 -1.82 -4.00 3.39
C HIS A 17 -3.04 -3.60 2.55
N PHE A 18 -3.63 -4.51 1.77
CA PHE A 18 -4.91 -4.26 1.09
C PHE A 18 -6.05 -3.98 2.09
N ALA A 19 -6.17 -4.78 3.14
CA ALA A 19 -7.19 -4.64 4.18
C ALA A 19 -7.07 -3.30 4.90
N CYS A 20 -5.84 -2.82 5.10
CA CYS A 20 -5.58 -1.47 5.58
C CYS A 20 -6.28 -0.41 4.70
N TRP A 21 -6.41 -0.66 3.39
CA TRP A 21 -7.07 0.21 2.41
C TRP A 21 -8.55 -0.09 2.16
N SER A 22 -9.06 -1.27 2.50
CA SER A 22 -10.44 -1.68 2.21
C SER A 22 -11.36 -1.62 3.42
N ASP A 23 -10.83 -1.32 4.61
CA ASP A 23 -11.57 -1.22 5.85
C ASP A 23 -12.56 -0.04 5.84
N VAL A 24 -13.77 -0.30 6.34
CA VAL A 24 -14.91 0.61 6.40
C VAL A 24 -14.60 1.86 7.24
N THR A 25 -13.67 1.76 8.19
CA THR A 25 -13.25 2.88 9.07
C THR A 25 -12.25 3.83 8.43
N ALA A 26 -11.67 3.48 7.28
CA ALA A 26 -10.65 4.30 6.66
C ALA A 26 -11.24 5.46 5.84
N PRO A 27 -10.57 6.63 5.76
CA PRO A 27 -11.13 7.80 5.08
C PRO A 27 -11.33 7.49 3.59
N ARG A 28 -12.59 7.44 3.13
CA ARG A 28 -12.96 7.08 1.74
C ARG A 28 -12.19 7.85 0.65
N ARG A 29 -11.72 9.06 0.98
CA ARG A 29 -10.88 9.90 0.11
C ARG A 29 -9.57 9.22 -0.32
N PHE A 30 -9.03 8.33 0.49
CA PHE A 30 -7.75 7.65 0.25
C PHE A 30 -7.93 6.24 -0.32
N MET A 31 -9.03 5.56 0.00
CA MET A 31 -9.29 4.17 -0.41
C MET A 31 -9.26 4.00 -1.94
N LYS A 32 -9.98 4.87 -2.66
CA LYS A 32 -10.10 4.77 -4.12
C LYS A 32 -8.74 4.82 -4.84
N PRO A 33 -7.85 5.80 -4.60
CA PRO A 33 -6.57 5.85 -5.28
C PRO A 33 -5.62 4.71 -4.87
N PHE A 34 -5.60 4.28 -3.60
CA PHE A 34 -4.76 3.16 -3.18
C PHE A 34 -5.22 1.82 -3.78
N CYS A 35 -6.53 1.57 -3.85
CA CYS A 35 -7.07 0.41 -4.57
C CYS A 35 -6.72 0.46 -6.07
N LEU A 36 -6.73 1.64 -6.70
CA LEU A 36 -6.32 1.78 -8.10
C LEU A 36 -4.85 1.42 -8.31
N ILE A 37 -3.95 1.90 -7.45
CA ILE A 37 -2.52 1.53 -7.49
C ILE A 37 -2.38 0.00 -7.36
N TRP A 38 -3.19 -0.62 -6.50
CA TRP A 38 -3.19 -2.06 -6.30
C TRP A 38 -3.59 -2.83 -7.57
N HIS A 39 -4.78 -2.53 -8.10
CA HIS A 39 -5.32 -3.20 -9.28
C HIS A 39 -4.43 -3.00 -10.51
N THR A 40 -3.92 -1.78 -10.71
CA THR A 40 -3.04 -1.47 -11.85
C THR A 40 -1.69 -2.18 -11.75
N SER A 41 -1.14 -2.35 -10.55
CA SER A 41 0.11 -3.09 -10.34
C SER A 41 -0.04 -4.59 -10.63
N ILE A 42 -1.15 -5.20 -10.17
CA ILE A 42 -1.46 -6.60 -10.48
C ILE A 42 -1.69 -6.79 -11.98
N TRP A 43 -2.45 -5.89 -12.61
CA TRP A 43 -2.68 -5.91 -14.05
C TRP A 43 -1.38 -5.81 -14.84
N ARG A 44 -0.47 -4.92 -14.43
CA ARG A 44 0.84 -4.74 -15.05
C ARG A 44 1.73 -5.96 -14.90
N GLU A 45 1.76 -6.59 -13.73
CA GLU A 45 2.52 -7.83 -13.51
C GLU A 45 1.96 -8.97 -14.37
N ARG A 46 0.64 -9.14 -14.39
CA ARG A 46 -0.02 -10.13 -15.25
C ARG A 46 0.33 -9.92 -16.73
N ASN A 47 0.31 -8.69 -17.22
CA ASN A 47 0.70 -8.39 -18.60
C ASN A 47 2.19 -8.64 -18.86
N SER A 48 3.06 -8.38 -17.89
CA SER A 48 4.50 -8.64 -18.03
C SER A 48 4.78 -10.14 -18.14
N ARG A 49 4.04 -10.97 -17.39
CA ARG A 49 4.11 -12.43 -17.51
C ARG A 49 3.68 -12.92 -18.88
N ILE A 50 2.55 -12.41 -19.40
CA ILE A 50 1.98 -12.86 -20.68
C ILE A 50 2.82 -12.38 -21.87
N PHE A 51 3.20 -11.10 -21.90
CA PHE A 51 3.78 -10.47 -23.10
C PHE A 51 5.30 -10.37 -23.08
N LYS A 52 5.93 -10.44 -21.90
CA LYS A 52 7.39 -10.26 -21.75
C LYS A 52 8.09 -11.50 -21.19
N ASN A 53 7.34 -12.54 -20.86
CA ASN A 53 7.83 -13.74 -20.17
C ASN A 53 8.62 -13.43 -18.89
N GLN A 54 8.34 -12.27 -18.27
CA GLN A 54 8.97 -11.80 -17.05
C GLN A 54 8.05 -12.11 -15.88
N THR A 55 8.59 -12.73 -14.84
CA THR A 55 7.81 -13.14 -13.68
C THR A 55 8.48 -12.59 -12.43
N LYS A 56 7.75 -11.78 -11.66
CA LYS A 56 8.19 -11.39 -10.32
C LYS A 56 7.66 -12.39 -9.29
N THR A 57 8.46 -12.64 -8.26
CA THR A 57 7.98 -13.33 -7.07
C THR A 57 6.93 -12.47 -6.38
N PHE A 58 6.09 -13.12 -5.59
CA PHE A 58 5.01 -12.45 -4.88
C PHE A 58 5.54 -11.36 -3.93
N ASP A 59 6.61 -11.63 -3.19
CA ASP A 59 7.24 -10.67 -2.27
C ASP A 59 7.71 -9.39 -3.00
N VAL A 60 8.33 -9.55 -4.17
CA VAL A 60 8.79 -8.40 -4.98
C VAL A 60 7.61 -7.57 -5.46
N LEU A 61 6.51 -8.20 -5.88
CA LEU A 61 5.30 -7.49 -6.27
C LEU A 61 4.70 -6.71 -5.09
N VAL A 62 4.66 -7.32 -3.91
CA VAL A 62 4.15 -6.69 -2.68
C VAL A 62 4.96 -5.42 -2.36
N ASP A 63 6.29 -5.53 -2.41
CA ASP A 63 7.17 -4.41 -2.08
C ASP A 63 7.10 -3.29 -3.13
N ASP A 64 6.97 -3.63 -4.42
CA ASP A 64 6.70 -2.64 -5.48
C ASP A 64 5.41 -1.86 -5.22
N VAL A 65 4.33 -2.55 -4.83
CA VAL A 65 3.05 -1.91 -4.54
C VAL A 65 3.14 -1.01 -3.32
N LYS A 66 3.80 -1.46 -2.24
CA LYS A 66 4.05 -0.63 -1.06
C LYS A 66 4.85 0.62 -1.43
N ALA A 67 5.94 0.47 -2.17
CA ALA A 67 6.80 1.57 -2.59
C ALA A 67 6.04 2.59 -3.47
N LEU A 68 5.28 2.11 -4.45
CA LEU A 68 4.44 2.96 -5.29
C LEU A 68 3.38 3.73 -4.48
N SER A 69 2.71 3.05 -3.55
CA SER A 69 1.70 3.68 -2.68
C SER A 69 2.31 4.76 -1.78
N TRP A 70 3.49 4.49 -1.20
CA TRP A 70 4.22 5.43 -0.36
C TRP A 70 4.68 6.67 -1.13
N CYS A 71 5.35 6.47 -2.27
CA CYS A 71 5.79 7.56 -3.14
C CYS A 71 4.62 8.43 -3.61
N TRP A 72 3.50 7.80 -3.97
CA TRP A 72 2.29 8.51 -4.36
C TRP A 72 1.72 9.33 -3.19
N ALA A 73 1.65 8.76 -1.99
CA ALA A 73 1.14 9.44 -0.81
C ALA A 73 1.95 10.68 -0.45
N LEU A 74 3.29 10.56 -0.42
CA LEU A 74 4.19 11.69 -0.17
C LEU A 74 4.04 12.78 -1.26
N SER A 75 3.84 12.38 -2.51
CA SER A 75 3.75 13.31 -3.65
C SER A 75 2.39 14.00 -3.80
N ARG A 76 1.31 13.41 -3.26
CA ARG A 76 -0.07 13.86 -3.54
C ARG A 76 -0.88 14.27 -2.31
N LEU A 77 -0.58 13.73 -1.13
CA LEU A 77 -1.45 13.89 0.04
C LEU A 77 -1.04 15.00 1.03
N ARG A 78 0.01 15.79 0.73
CA ARG A 78 0.58 16.82 1.63
C ARG A 78 0.75 16.32 3.08
N ILE A 79 1.03 15.03 3.25
CA ILE A 79 1.33 14.44 4.55
C ILE A 79 2.74 14.87 5.00
N ALA A 80 2.98 14.88 6.31
CA ALA A 80 4.35 15.03 6.80
C ALA A 80 5.21 13.86 6.30
N SER A 81 6.51 14.12 6.13
CA SER A 81 7.46 13.10 5.68
C SER A 81 7.41 11.87 6.60
N CYS A 82 7.35 10.68 6.01
CA CYS A 82 7.47 9.40 6.71
C CYS A 82 8.42 8.49 5.93
N LEU A 83 9.19 7.69 6.65
CA LEU A 83 10.13 6.73 6.06
C LEU A 83 9.35 5.55 5.45
N PHE A 84 9.92 4.93 4.42
CA PHE A 84 9.31 3.77 3.78
C PHE A 84 9.06 2.61 4.76
N TYR A 85 9.95 2.41 5.73
CA TYR A 85 9.77 1.44 6.81
C TYR A 85 8.52 1.74 7.66
N GLU A 86 8.29 3.00 8.04
CA GLU A 86 7.10 3.40 8.82
C GLU A 86 5.82 3.17 8.01
N TRP A 87 5.87 3.45 6.71
CA TRP A 87 4.77 3.20 5.79
C TRP A 87 4.43 1.71 5.67
N CYS A 88 5.45 0.85 5.54
CA CYS A 88 5.26 -0.59 5.47
C CYS A 88 4.69 -1.16 6.78
N TRP A 89 5.03 -0.55 7.92
CA TRP A 89 4.60 -0.96 9.24
C TRP A 89 3.15 -0.53 9.54
N ASN A 90 2.86 0.77 9.39
CA ASN A 90 1.55 1.33 9.70
C ASN A 90 1.26 2.59 8.86
N PRO A 91 0.76 2.43 7.63
CA PRO A 91 0.55 3.54 6.71
C PRO A 91 -0.62 4.45 7.14
N ARG A 92 -1.55 3.96 7.97
CA ARG A 92 -2.63 4.79 8.54
C ARG A 92 -2.09 5.89 9.44
N GLU A 93 -1.11 5.56 10.28
CA GLU A 93 -0.48 6.55 11.14
C GLU A 93 0.28 7.59 10.32
N CYS A 94 0.98 7.17 9.26
CA CYS A 94 1.63 8.09 8.33
C CYS A 94 0.64 9.07 7.68
N LEU A 95 -0.55 8.60 7.29
CA LEU A 95 -1.59 9.43 6.67
C LEU A 95 -2.26 10.41 7.63
N LYS A 96 -2.22 10.15 8.94
CA LYS A 96 -2.74 11.08 9.97
C LYS A 96 -1.79 12.25 10.24
N ARG A 97 -0.51 12.13 9.88
CA ARG A 97 0.48 13.19 10.10
C ARG A 97 0.18 14.38 9.20
N LYS A 98 -0.26 15.49 9.80
CA LYS A 98 -0.40 16.77 9.09
C LYS A 98 0.97 17.41 8.95
N ARG A 99 1.19 18.03 7.79
CA ARG A 99 2.33 18.91 7.54
C ARG A 99 2.02 20.32 8.01
#